data_AF-A0A812M9Q0-F1
#
_entry.id   AF-A0A812M9Q0-F1
#
_cell.length_a   1.000
_cell.length_b   1.000
_cell.length_c   1.000
_cell.angle_alpha   90.00
_cell.angle_beta   90.00
_cell.angle_gamma   90.00
#
_symmetry.space_group_name_H-M   'P 1'
#
loop_
_entity.id
_entity.type
_entity.pdbx_description
1 polymer ?
#
loop_
_entity_poly.entity_id
_entity_poly.type
_entity_poly.pdbx_seq_one_letter_code
_entity_poly.pdbx_strand_id
1 'polypeptide(L)'
;MIMGFLVLGAAVLAGATSPDKATQLSEAMATDACAEGTCALHALQQNITALPANSTKQKEPASAGKQQELEDEDFIDPEGDLLGGENFAAVKVAAGWSQGGDKVWGSGRGIEDVNGGNVGYYNNGMDAAHARCGGSHCALIVNPPGHRSINQFHIHFVSYAGYGSNLKHKLEKRVCGKSGWRSGGLPCHGKAIFVSGWPNVFSVAMGGGGMRHASVIAWPSSCGHKGTIIELAYGCSIEHQIRGDYNPAYR
;
A
#
# COMPACT_ATOMS: atom_id res chain seq x y z
N MET A 1 -10.87 -27.33 75.62
CA MET A 1 -10.47 -25.95 75.98
C MET A 1 -10.74 -25.07 74.78
N ILE A 2 -11.67 -24.14 74.95
CA ILE A 2 -12.10 -23.12 73.99
C ILE A 2 -11.31 -21.85 74.34
N MET A 3 -10.67 -21.21 73.36
CA MET A 3 -10.20 -19.80 73.35
C MET A 3 -9.23 -19.64 72.18
N GLY A 4 -9.29 -18.63 71.31
CA GLY A 4 -10.14 -17.46 71.25
C GLY A 4 -9.85 -16.75 69.93
N PHE A 5 -10.91 -16.18 69.35
CA PHE A 5 -10.84 -15.27 68.22
C PHE A 5 -10.13 -13.98 68.65
N LEU A 6 -9.27 -13.45 67.79
CA LEU A 6 -8.85 -12.06 67.85
C LEU A 6 -8.92 -11.46 66.45
N VAL A 7 -10.01 -10.72 66.24
CA VAL A 7 -10.23 -9.83 65.11
C VAL A 7 -9.61 -8.49 65.50
N LEU A 8 -8.59 -8.04 64.74
CA LEU A 8 -8.21 -6.63 64.72
C LEU A 8 -8.36 -6.12 63.29
N GLY A 9 -9.36 -5.27 63.11
CA GLY A 9 -9.49 -4.43 61.93
C GLY A 9 -8.53 -3.26 62.00
N ALA A 10 -7.89 -2.95 60.88
CA ALA A 10 -7.29 -1.66 60.61
C ALA A 10 -7.76 -1.21 59.23
N ALA A 11 -8.61 -0.20 59.21
CA ALA A 11 -8.98 0.55 58.03
C ALA A 11 -7.77 1.36 57.56
N VAL A 12 -7.37 1.21 56.31
CA VAL A 12 -6.42 2.11 55.65
C VAL A 12 -7.14 2.86 54.56
N LEU A 13 -7.03 4.17 54.67
CA LEU A 13 -7.63 5.22 53.85
C LEU A 13 -7.31 5.06 52.37
N ALA A 14 -8.35 5.22 51.55
CA ALA A 14 -8.28 5.36 50.11
C ALA A 14 -7.54 6.67 49.76
N GLY A 15 -6.32 6.55 49.26
CA GLY A 15 -5.64 7.62 48.51
C GLY A 15 -6.06 7.55 47.05
N ALA A 16 -7.03 8.36 46.65
CA ALA A 16 -7.39 8.57 45.26
C ALA A 16 -6.34 9.45 44.58
N THR A 17 -5.38 8.85 43.88
CA THR A 17 -4.55 9.54 42.89
C THR A 17 -5.17 9.31 41.51
N SER A 18 -5.76 10.37 40.97
CA SER A 18 -6.37 10.47 39.64
C SER A 18 -5.45 9.98 38.51
N PRO A 19 -5.93 9.11 37.60
CA PRO A 19 -5.24 8.81 36.35
C PRO A 19 -5.93 9.51 35.15
N ASP A 20 -6.35 10.76 35.28
CA ASP A 20 -6.82 11.54 34.13
C ASP A 20 -5.65 12.30 33.50
N LYS A 21 -4.89 11.62 32.62
CA LYS A 21 -4.12 12.26 31.53
C LYS A 21 -3.43 11.32 30.53
N ALA A 22 -3.44 10.00 30.75
CA ALA A 22 -2.85 9.05 29.79
C ALA A 22 -3.86 8.42 28.80
N THR A 23 -5.17 8.59 29.03
CA THR A 23 -6.23 7.96 28.23
C THR A 23 -6.90 8.91 27.23
N GLN A 24 -6.58 10.20 27.23
CA GLN A 24 -7.18 11.18 26.30
C GLN A 24 -6.32 11.50 25.05
N LEU A 25 -5.16 10.85 24.86
CA LEU A 25 -4.35 11.03 23.64
C LEU A 25 -4.51 9.92 22.58
N SER A 26 -5.31 8.88 22.84
CA SER A 26 -5.55 7.78 21.90
C SER A 26 -6.93 7.80 21.22
N GLU A 27 -7.79 8.78 21.54
CA GLU A 27 -9.16 8.88 21.00
C GLU A 27 -9.40 10.10 20.08
N ALA A 28 -8.36 10.89 19.77
CA ALA A 28 -8.50 12.09 18.92
C ALA A 28 -8.03 11.90 17.45
N MET A 29 -7.79 10.66 16.98
CA MET A 29 -7.33 10.41 15.59
C MET A 29 -8.19 9.44 14.79
N ALA A 30 -9.46 9.23 15.15
CA ALA A 30 -10.31 8.23 14.49
C ALA A 30 -11.72 8.72 14.11
N THR A 31 -11.95 10.02 13.97
CA THR A 31 -13.20 10.56 13.44
C THR A 31 -12.92 11.74 12.51
N ASP A 32 -12.43 11.43 11.31
CA ASP A 32 -12.74 12.27 10.16
C ASP A 32 -12.84 11.33 8.95
N ALA A 33 -13.96 10.60 8.93
CA ALA A 33 -14.35 9.79 7.80
C ALA A 33 -14.75 10.76 6.69
N CYS A 34 -14.02 10.71 5.57
CA CYS A 34 -14.35 11.43 4.35
C CYS A 34 -15.82 11.18 3.97
N ALA A 35 -16.64 12.22 4.10
CA ALA A 35 -17.92 12.27 3.41
C ALA A 35 -17.65 12.51 1.92
N GLU A 36 -18.11 11.56 1.10
CA GLU A 36 -18.42 11.69 -0.32
C GLU A 36 -17.42 12.45 -1.24
N GLY A 37 -16.55 11.68 -1.91
CA GLY A 37 -16.36 11.83 -3.36
C GLY A 37 -15.49 12.96 -3.92
N THR A 38 -14.79 13.79 -3.14
CA THR A 38 -14.08 14.97 -3.70
C THR A 38 -12.59 15.12 -3.37
N CYS A 39 -11.96 14.20 -2.64
CA CYS A 39 -10.57 14.40 -2.18
C CYS A 39 -9.45 13.99 -3.16
N ALA A 40 -9.74 13.54 -4.39
CA ALA A 40 -8.70 13.01 -5.27
C ALA A 40 -8.16 14.00 -6.33
N LEU A 41 -8.73 15.20 -6.48
CA LEU A 41 -8.49 15.99 -7.71
C LEU A 41 -7.59 17.23 -7.54
N HIS A 42 -7.29 17.71 -6.33
CA HIS A 42 -6.73 19.07 -6.17
C HIS A 42 -5.23 19.17 -5.87
N ALA A 43 -4.54 18.05 -5.62
CA ALA A 43 -3.10 18.06 -5.29
C ALA A 43 -2.16 18.07 -6.52
N LEU A 44 -2.66 17.86 -7.74
CA LEU A 44 -1.82 17.81 -8.94
C LEU A 44 -1.71 19.15 -9.71
N GLN A 45 -2.58 20.13 -9.43
CA GLN A 45 -2.63 21.38 -10.22
C GLN A 45 -1.54 22.39 -9.83
N GLN A 46 -0.93 22.26 -8.64
CA GLN A 46 0.00 23.28 -8.11
C GLN A 46 1.46 23.10 -8.53
N ASN A 47 1.82 21.98 -9.19
CA ASN A 47 3.19 21.74 -9.67
C ASN A 47 3.44 22.15 -11.13
N ILE A 48 2.42 22.62 -11.87
CA ILE A 48 2.58 23.06 -13.28
C ILE A 48 2.80 24.58 -13.39
N THR A 49 2.47 25.36 -12.35
CA THR A 49 2.53 26.84 -12.39
C THR A 49 3.78 27.46 -11.78
N ALA A 50 4.77 26.67 -11.35
CA ALA A 50 6.01 27.17 -10.76
C ALA A 50 7.24 26.85 -11.62
N LEU A 51 7.29 27.36 -12.86
CA LEU A 51 8.54 27.52 -13.60
C LEU A 51 8.70 28.97 -14.05
N PRO A 52 9.71 29.71 -13.58
CA PRO A 52 10.01 31.03 -14.09
C PRO A 52 10.61 30.94 -15.49
N ALA A 53 9.98 31.66 -16.42
CA ALA A 53 10.48 31.91 -17.76
C ALA A 53 11.88 32.55 -17.70
N ASN A 54 12.86 31.95 -18.40
CA ASN A 54 14.05 32.69 -18.78
C ASN A 54 14.39 32.47 -20.25
N SER A 55 14.58 33.59 -20.92
CA SER A 55 14.72 33.78 -22.36
C SER A 55 16.18 33.70 -22.75
N THR A 56 16.51 32.90 -23.77
CA THR A 56 17.69 33.19 -24.60
C THR A 56 17.56 32.65 -26.04
N LYS A 57 17.24 33.59 -26.93
CA LYS A 57 17.81 33.83 -28.27
C LYS A 57 18.04 32.66 -29.26
N GLN A 58 17.24 32.71 -30.32
CA GLN A 58 17.51 32.25 -31.69
C GLN A 58 18.91 32.62 -32.19
N LYS A 59 19.54 31.68 -32.92
CA LYS A 59 20.35 31.99 -34.11
C LYS A 59 20.53 30.74 -35.01
N GLU A 60 19.90 30.78 -36.18
CA GLU A 60 20.28 30.08 -37.42
C GLU A 60 20.61 31.18 -38.47
N PRO A 61 21.25 30.93 -39.65
CA PRO A 61 21.19 29.70 -40.44
C PRO A 61 22.46 29.26 -41.25
N ALA A 62 22.31 28.10 -41.89
CA ALA A 62 22.76 27.66 -43.23
C ALA A 62 24.23 27.24 -43.50
N SER A 63 24.40 26.00 -44.00
CA SER A 63 24.99 25.73 -45.32
C SER A 63 24.79 24.27 -45.78
N ALA A 64 24.56 24.14 -47.08
CA ALA A 64 24.36 22.95 -47.90
C ALA A 64 25.55 21.95 -47.92
N GLY A 65 25.25 20.69 -48.25
CA GLY A 65 26.21 19.83 -48.93
C GLY A 65 25.98 18.31 -48.87
N LYS A 66 25.40 17.79 -49.97
CA LYS A 66 25.58 16.46 -50.60
C LYS A 66 24.86 15.20 -50.05
N GLN A 67 24.09 14.64 -50.99
CA GLN A 67 23.56 13.29 -51.08
C GLN A 67 24.68 12.23 -51.14
N GLN A 68 24.45 11.10 -50.47
CA GLN A 68 24.98 9.81 -50.90
C GLN A 68 24.04 8.69 -50.40
N GLU A 69 23.50 7.93 -51.34
CA GLU A 69 22.72 6.70 -51.14
C GLU A 69 23.61 5.61 -50.52
N LEU A 70 23.06 4.88 -49.54
CA LEU A 70 23.48 3.53 -49.20
C LEU A 70 22.30 2.79 -48.57
N GLU A 71 22.02 1.63 -49.14
CA GLU A 71 20.90 0.73 -48.88
C GLU A 71 21.12 -0.10 -47.59
N ASP A 72 20.00 -0.61 -47.09
CA ASP A 72 19.81 -1.73 -46.16
C ASP A 72 20.27 -1.55 -44.70
N GLU A 73 19.29 -1.55 -43.78
CA GLU A 73 19.12 -2.55 -42.70
C GLU A 73 17.89 -2.20 -41.82
N ASP A 74 17.20 -3.22 -41.33
CA ASP A 74 15.92 -3.20 -40.61
C ASP A 74 15.85 -2.20 -39.44
N PHE A 75 14.92 -1.23 -39.52
CA PHE A 75 14.59 -0.32 -38.42
C PHE A 75 13.25 -0.72 -37.79
N ILE A 76 13.31 -1.39 -36.63
CA ILE A 76 12.17 -1.50 -35.72
C ILE A 76 11.97 -0.13 -35.10
N ASP A 77 10.85 0.52 -35.45
CA ASP A 77 10.37 1.77 -34.87
C ASP A 77 9.89 1.54 -33.42
N PRO A 78 10.49 2.20 -32.40
CA PRO A 78 9.96 2.20 -31.05
C PRO A 78 9.67 3.64 -30.59
N GLU A 79 8.99 4.46 -31.40
CA GLU A 79 8.39 5.69 -30.88
C GLU A 79 7.01 5.40 -30.24
N GLY A 80 7.07 4.78 -29.05
CA GLY A 80 5.98 4.71 -28.10
C GLY A 80 6.15 5.77 -27.02
N ASP A 81 5.77 7.00 -27.36
CA ASP A 81 5.35 8.13 -26.51
C ASP A 81 5.68 8.02 -25.01
N LEU A 82 6.83 8.57 -24.64
CA LEU A 82 7.32 8.74 -23.28
C LEU A 82 6.53 9.86 -22.56
N LEU A 83 5.38 9.51 -21.98
CA LEU A 83 4.78 10.35 -20.94
C LEU A 83 5.51 10.14 -19.60
N GLY A 84 6.49 11.02 -19.34
CA GLY A 84 6.89 11.43 -17.99
C GLY A 84 7.58 10.39 -17.11
N GLY A 85 8.68 9.80 -17.58
CA GLY A 85 9.50 8.87 -16.81
C GLY A 85 10.50 9.57 -15.89
N GLU A 86 10.33 9.43 -14.57
CA GLU A 86 11.50 9.36 -13.70
C GLU A 86 12.27 8.10 -14.11
N ASN A 87 13.49 8.27 -14.66
CA ASN A 87 14.33 7.22 -15.22
C ASN A 87 14.80 6.20 -14.18
N PHE A 88 13.92 5.32 -13.74
CA PHE A 88 14.29 4.08 -13.06
C PHE A 88 14.28 2.97 -14.10
N ALA A 89 15.47 2.46 -14.46
CA ALA A 89 15.62 1.35 -15.40
C ALA A 89 14.74 0.17 -14.98
N ALA A 90 13.68 -0.10 -15.75
CA ALA A 90 12.75 -1.18 -15.45
C ALA A 90 13.45 -2.53 -15.69
N VAL A 91 13.61 -3.33 -14.64
CA VAL A 91 14.19 -4.67 -14.74
C VAL A 91 13.05 -5.65 -15.02
N LYS A 92 13.07 -6.34 -16.16
CA LYS A 92 12.09 -7.42 -16.42
C LYS A 92 12.18 -8.46 -15.32
N VAL A 93 11.03 -8.74 -14.69
CA VAL A 93 10.87 -9.86 -13.77
C VAL A 93 10.01 -10.94 -14.45
N ALA A 94 9.70 -12.02 -13.74
CA ALA A 94 9.01 -13.16 -14.32
C ALA A 94 7.56 -12.84 -14.73
N ALA A 95 7.01 -13.64 -15.66
CA ALA A 95 5.59 -13.66 -16.01
C ALA A 95 5.00 -12.33 -16.53
N GLY A 96 5.79 -11.54 -17.26
CA GLY A 96 5.31 -10.28 -17.87
C GLY A 96 5.18 -9.13 -16.87
N TRP A 97 5.92 -9.20 -15.77
CA TRP A 97 6.07 -8.12 -14.81
C TRP A 97 7.44 -7.47 -14.95
N SER A 98 7.58 -6.23 -14.53
CA SER A 98 8.87 -5.52 -14.45
C SER A 98 9.00 -4.80 -13.12
N GLN A 99 10.21 -4.64 -12.62
CA GLN A 99 10.48 -3.92 -11.38
C GLN A 99 11.02 -2.52 -11.72
N GLY A 100 10.51 -1.51 -11.02
CA GLY A 100 11.08 -0.16 -10.99
C GLY A 100 10.95 0.41 -9.58
N GLY A 101 12.06 0.82 -8.97
CA GLY A 101 12.08 1.28 -7.58
C GLY A 101 11.53 0.23 -6.59
N ASP A 102 10.56 0.65 -5.77
CA ASP A 102 9.84 -0.15 -4.78
C ASP A 102 8.52 -0.76 -5.31
N LYS A 103 8.39 -0.85 -6.64
CA LYS A 103 7.18 -1.34 -7.32
C LYS A 103 7.50 -2.43 -8.31
N VAL A 104 6.58 -3.38 -8.44
CA VAL A 104 6.48 -4.23 -9.63
C VAL A 104 5.28 -3.81 -10.46
N TRP A 105 5.51 -3.68 -11.76
CA TRP A 105 4.60 -3.18 -12.77
C TRP A 105 4.14 -4.32 -13.67
N GLY A 106 2.85 -4.34 -13.96
CA GLY A 106 2.22 -5.31 -14.84
C GLY A 106 1.26 -4.63 -15.83
N SER A 107 0.68 -5.44 -16.69
CA SER A 107 -0.40 -5.06 -17.60
C SER A 107 -1.72 -4.87 -16.84
N GLY A 108 -2.62 -4.08 -17.43
CA GLY A 108 -3.92 -3.75 -16.85
C GLY A 108 -3.91 -2.40 -16.12
N ARG A 109 -5.10 -1.87 -15.79
CA ARG A 109 -5.21 -0.53 -15.18
C ARG A 109 -5.05 -0.57 -13.67
N GLY A 110 -5.50 -1.65 -13.04
CA GLY A 110 -5.50 -1.79 -11.59
C GLY A 110 -6.40 -2.91 -11.06
N ILE A 111 -6.64 -2.90 -9.75
CA ILE A 111 -7.39 -3.95 -9.04
C ILE A 111 -8.82 -4.14 -9.57
N GLU A 112 -9.41 -3.11 -10.15
CA GLU A 112 -10.73 -3.14 -10.76
C GLU A 112 -10.84 -4.04 -11.99
N ASP A 113 -9.72 -4.38 -12.64
CA ASP A 113 -9.68 -5.27 -13.80
C ASP A 113 -9.47 -6.75 -13.43
N VAL A 114 -9.17 -7.05 -12.16
CA VAL A 114 -8.88 -8.40 -11.68
C VAL A 114 -10.18 -9.19 -11.48
N ASN A 115 -10.23 -10.40 -12.07
CA ASN A 115 -11.38 -11.29 -12.05
C ASN A 115 -10.94 -12.76 -12.18
N GLY A 116 -11.88 -13.70 -12.10
CA GLY A 116 -11.57 -15.14 -12.12
C GLY A 116 -10.85 -15.64 -13.37
N GLY A 117 -11.02 -14.96 -14.51
CA GLY A 117 -10.37 -15.32 -15.77
C GLY A 117 -8.90 -14.88 -15.88
N ASN A 118 -8.49 -13.86 -15.12
CA ASN A 118 -7.14 -13.29 -15.20
C ASN A 118 -6.40 -13.26 -13.85
N VAL A 119 -7.01 -13.69 -12.75
CA VAL A 119 -6.44 -13.62 -11.39
C VAL A 119 -5.07 -14.28 -11.27
N GLY A 120 -4.80 -15.35 -12.05
CA GLY A 120 -3.50 -16.01 -12.08
C GLY A 120 -2.35 -15.09 -12.48
N TYR A 121 -2.57 -14.21 -13.47
CA TYR A 121 -1.57 -13.22 -13.89
C TYR A 121 -1.21 -12.26 -12.75
N TYR A 122 -2.21 -11.80 -12.01
CA TYR A 122 -2.00 -10.87 -10.90
C TYR A 122 -1.40 -11.56 -9.67
N ASN A 123 -1.73 -12.82 -9.41
CA ASN A 123 -1.04 -13.61 -8.38
C ASN A 123 0.46 -13.72 -8.67
N ASN A 124 0.85 -13.95 -9.93
CA ASN A 124 2.27 -13.95 -10.31
C ASN A 124 2.94 -12.59 -10.03
N GLY A 125 2.20 -11.49 -10.16
CA GLY A 125 2.70 -10.16 -9.75
C GLY A 125 2.95 -10.07 -8.24
N MET A 126 2.05 -10.63 -7.43
CA MET A 126 2.26 -10.73 -5.99
C MET A 126 3.43 -11.63 -5.63
N ASP A 127 3.65 -12.72 -6.35
CA ASP A 127 4.84 -13.57 -6.19
C ASP A 127 6.12 -12.79 -6.52
N ALA A 128 6.11 -12.00 -7.60
CA ALA A 128 7.23 -11.15 -7.98
C ALA A 128 7.54 -10.08 -6.93
N ALA A 129 6.50 -9.44 -6.36
CA ALA A 129 6.65 -8.49 -5.25
C ALA A 129 7.17 -9.17 -3.98
N HIS A 130 6.64 -10.36 -3.64
CA HIS A 130 7.04 -11.15 -2.48
C HIS A 130 8.50 -11.59 -2.56
N ALA A 131 9.00 -11.94 -3.76
CA ALA A 131 10.40 -12.27 -3.98
C ALA A 131 11.37 -11.10 -3.73
N ARG A 132 10.86 -9.87 -3.61
CA ARG A 132 11.64 -8.67 -3.24
C ARG A 132 11.47 -8.30 -1.78
N CYS A 133 10.27 -8.49 -1.24
CA CYS A 133 9.94 -8.20 0.16
C CYS A 133 8.98 -9.25 0.74
N GLY A 134 9.51 -10.42 1.15
CA GLY A 134 8.73 -11.51 1.76
C GLY A 134 8.92 -11.68 3.28
N GLY A 135 9.72 -10.80 3.88
CA GLY A 135 10.09 -10.87 5.30
C GLY A 135 8.98 -10.43 6.25
N SER A 136 9.24 -10.58 7.55
CA SER A 136 8.31 -10.16 8.61
C SER A 136 8.03 -8.68 8.63
N HIS A 137 8.91 -7.84 8.08
CA HIS A 137 8.80 -6.37 8.06
C HIS A 137 8.32 -5.80 6.73
N CYS A 138 7.75 -6.65 5.86
CA CYS A 138 7.27 -6.28 4.54
C CYS A 138 5.74 -6.15 4.47
N ALA A 139 5.26 -5.23 3.66
CA ALA A 139 3.88 -5.17 3.19
C ALA A 139 3.87 -5.04 1.66
N LEU A 140 2.98 -5.79 1.01
CA LEU A 140 2.77 -5.71 -0.44
C LEU A 140 1.40 -5.10 -0.69
N ILE A 141 1.34 -3.98 -1.42
CA ILE A 141 0.17 -3.11 -1.44
C ILE A 141 -0.24 -2.82 -2.88
N VAL A 142 -1.53 -2.97 -3.18
CA VAL A 142 -2.16 -2.42 -4.38
C VAL A 142 -3.22 -1.42 -3.96
N ASN A 143 -3.12 -0.20 -4.48
CA ASN A 143 -4.11 0.84 -4.22
C ASN A 143 -5.32 0.72 -5.17
N PRO A 144 -6.53 1.03 -4.68
CA PRO A 144 -7.73 1.02 -5.50
C PRO A 144 -7.73 2.20 -6.49
N PRO A 145 -8.64 2.16 -7.49
CA PRO A 145 -8.93 3.33 -8.29
C PRO A 145 -9.35 4.51 -7.39
N GLY A 146 -8.89 5.73 -7.73
CA GLY A 146 -9.11 6.94 -6.93
C GLY A 146 -8.06 7.21 -5.84
N HIS A 147 -7.18 6.24 -5.56
CA HIS A 147 -6.09 6.39 -4.59
C HIS A 147 -4.71 6.04 -5.19
N ARG A 148 -4.59 6.21 -6.51
CA ARG A 148 -3.34 6.05 -7.25
C ARG A 148 -3.26 7.15 -8.31
N SER A 149 -2.03 7.56 -8.66
CA SER A 149 -1.77 8.56 -9.69
C SER A 149 -1.53 7.96 -11.08
N ILE A 150 -1.15 6.68 -11.16
CA ILE A 150 -0.80 5.99 -12.39
C ILE A 150 -1.83 4.90 -12.67
N ASN A 151 -2.37 4.87 -13.89
CA ASN A 151 -3.36 3.89 -14.37
C ASN A 151 -2.71 2.71 -15.09
N GLN A 152 -1.62 2.22 -14.52
CA GLN A 152 -0.98 0.96 -14.86
C GLN A 152 -0.92 0.14 -13.57
N PHE A 153 -1.22 -1.15 -13.65
CA PHE A 153 -1.21 -2.02 -12.49
C PHE A 153 0.19 -2.07 -11.88
N HIS A 154 0.30 -1.73 -10.60
CA HIS A 154 1.54 -1.84 -9.85
C HIS A 154 1.28 -2.32 -8.42
N ILE A 155 2.25 -3.05 -7.90
CA ILE A 155 2.27 -3.55 -6.53
C ILE A 155 3.48 -2.91 -5.86
N HIS A 156 3.21 -2.15 -4.80
CA HIS A 156 4.26 -1.61 -3.94
C HIS A 156 4.75 -2.72 -3.02
N PHE A 157 6.05 -2.87 -2.88
CA PHE A 157 6.66 -3.73 -1.87
C PHE A 157 7.47 -2.85 -0.93
N VAL A 158 7.01 -2.72 0.31
CA VAL A 158 7.55 -1.73 1.24
C VAL A 158 8.01 -2.39 2.52
N SER A 159 9.16 -1.94 3.01
CA SER A 159 9.54 -2.16 4.41
C SER A 159 8.79 -1.14 5.25
N TYR A 160 8.12 -1.58 6.30
CA TYR A 160 7.36 -0.70 7.17
C TYR A 160 8.03 -0.57 8.55
N ALA A 161 7.71 0.53 9.22
CA ALA A 161 8.01 0.78 10.63
C ALA A 161 6.80 1.48 11.28
N GLY A 162 6.93 1.85 12.56
CA GLY A 162 5.95 2.70 13.26
C GLY A 162 4.50 2.25 13.10
N TYR A 163 3.72 3.02 12.33
CA TYR A 163 2.31 2.73 12.04
C TYR A 163 2.11 1.33 11.44
N GLY A 164 2.89 0.94 10.43
CA GLY A 164 2.77 -0.37 9.79
C GLY A 164 3.00 -1.53 10.76
N SER A 165 3.97 -1.37 11.68
CA SER A 165 4.23 -2.36 12.73
C SER A 165 3.06 -2.49 13.71
N ASN A 166 2.49 -1.35 14.11
CA ASN A 166 1.31 -1.34 14.98
C ASN A 166 0.08 -1.94 14.29
N LEU A 167 -0.10 -1.67 13.00
CA LEU A 167 -1.19 -2.24 12.21
C LEU A 167 -1.00 -3.76 12.05
N LYS A 168 0.19 -4.25 11.72
CA LYS A 168 0.47 -5.69 11.65
C LYS A 168 0.15 -6.39 12.97
N HIS A 169 0.57 -5.83 14.12
CA HIS A 169 0.24 -6.40 15.43
C HIS A 169 -1.27 -6.46 15.70
N LYS A 170 -2.02 -5.42 15.32
CA LYS A 170 -3.49 -5.41 15.41
C LYS A 170 -4.11 -6.49 14.52
N LEU A 171 -3.61 -6.64 13.30
CA LEU A 171 -4.05 -7.69 12.37
C LEU A 171 -3.76 -9.08 12.93
N GLU A 172 -2.56 -9.33 13.43
CA GLU A 172 -2.20 -10.63 14.02
C GLU A 172 -3.12 -10.99 15.19
N LYS A 173 -3.36 -10.06 16.12
CA LYS A 173 -4.36 -10.26 17.20
C LYS A 173 -5.76 -10.54 16.66
N ARG A 174 -6.10 -9.94 15.51
CA ARG A 174 -7.42 -10.08 14.90
C ARG A 174 -7.60 -11.44 14.25
N VAL A 175 -6.63 -11.96 13.51
CA VAL A 175 -6.80 -13.12 12.62
C VAL A 175 -5.98 -14.36 12.98
N CYS A 176 -4.87 -14.25 13.72
CA CYS A 176 -4.06 -15.44 14.04
C CYS A 176 -4.84 -16.45 14.88
N GLY A 177 -4.78 -17.72 14.48
CA GLY A 177 -5.50 -18.82 15.14
C GLY A 177 -7.01 -18.79 14.95
N LYS A 178 -7.53 -17.98 14.02
CA LYS A 178 -8.97 -17.86 13.73
C LYS A 178 -9.22 -18.13 12.26
N SER A 179 -10.39 -18.69 11.96
CA SER A 179 -10.83 -18.95 10.59
C SER A 179 -11.64 -17.79 10.01
N GLY A 180 -11.58 -17.66 8.69
CA GLY A 180 -12.38 -16.73 7.91
C GLY A 180 -11.97 -15.26 8.02
N TRP A 181 -12.69 -14.43 7.27
CA TRP A 181 -12.51 -12.98 7.25
C TRP A 181 -12.98 -12.33 8.54
N ARG A 182 -12.19 -11.37 9.05
CA ARG A 182 -12.46 -10.66 10.31
C ARG A 182 -12.41 -9.15 10.09
N SER A 183 -13.51 -8.48 10.40
CA SER A 183 -13.63 -7.02 10.34
C SER A 183 -13.50 -6.39 11.73
N GLY A 184 -13.55 -5.05 11.78
CA GLY A 184 -13.70 -4.25 13.01
C GLY A 184 -12.38 -3.72 13.57
N GLY A 185 -12.31 -2.42 13.84
CA GLY A 185 -11.10 -1.76 14.36
C GLY A 185 -9.91 -1.76 13.39
N LEU A 186 -10.14 -2.11 12.12
CA LEU A 186 -9.17 -1.98 11.03
C LEU A 186 -9.44 -0.68 10.27
N PRO A 187 -8.41 -0.06 9.67
CA PRO A 187 -8.58 1.14 8.86
C PRO A 187 -9.61 0.92 7.74
N CYS A 188 -10.31 1.99 7.37
CA CYS A 188 -11.13 2.03 6.16
C CYS A 188 -12.20 0.93 6.09
N HIS A 189 -12.82 0.66 7.25
CA HIS A 189 -13.83 -0.38 7.42
C HIS A 189 -13.39 -1.75 6.88
N GLY A 190 -12.07 -1.99 6.94
CA GLY A 190 -11.43 -3.13 6.32
C GLY A 190 -11.72 -4.44 7.03
N LYS A 191 -11.26 -5.52 6.39
CA LYS A 191 -11.25 -6.87 6.93
C LYS A 191 -9.98 -7.60 6.53
N ALA A 192 -9.61 -8.59 7.33
CA ALA A 192 -8.43 -9.39 7.06
C ALA A 192 -8.67 -10.87 7.30
N ILE A 193 -7.84 -11.71 6.69
CA ILE A 193 -7.81 -13.15 6.87
C ILE A 193 -6.35 -13.61 7.01
N PHE A 194 -6.12 -14.63 7.85
CA PHE A 194 -4.86 -15.35 7.87
C PHE A 194 -4.94 -16.58 6.99
N VAL A 195 -3.91 -16.80 6.18
CA VAL A 195 -3.72 -18.01 5.38
C VAL A 195 -2.34 -18.58 5.66
N SER A 196 -2.25 -19.90 5.83
CA SER A 196 -0.98 -20.58 6.05
C SER A 196 -0.06 -20.44 4.82
N GLY A 197 1.24 -20.24 5.06
CA GLY A 197 2.23 -20.04 4.00
C GLY A 197 1.99 -18.78 3.16
N TRP A 198 2.47 -18.84 1.92
CA TRP A 198 2.26 -17.81 0.90
C TRP A 198 1.16 -18.26 -0.08
N PRO A 199 -0.01 -17.62 -0.10
CA PRO A 199 -1.13 -18.01 -0.95
C PRO A 199 -1.16 -17.24 -2.28
N ASN A 200 -2.02 -17.70 -3.19
CA ASN A 200 -2.49 -16.90 -4.31
C ASN A 200 -3.32 -15.70 -3.80
N VAL A 201 -2.65 -14.58 -3.52
CA VAL A 201 -3.18 -13.42 -2.78
C VAL A 201 -4.50 -12.91 -3.36
N PHE A 202 -4.58 -12.66 -4.67
CA PHE A 202 -5.79 -12.12 -5.29
C PHE A 202 -6.91 -13.15 -5.34
N SER A 203 -6.58 -14.44 -5.51
CA SER A 203 -7.59 -15.50 -5.43
C SER A 203 -8.23 -15.56 -4.04
N VAL A 204 -7.45 -15.36 -2.98
CA VAL A 204 -7.99 -15.27 -1.62
C VAL A 204 -8.79 -13.97 -1.45
N ALA A 205 -8.25 -12.83 -1.90
CA ALA A 205 -8.89 -11.51 -1.80
C ALA A 205 -10.29 -11.50 -2.43
N MET A 206 -10.48 -12.17 -3.56
CA MET A 206 -11.79 -12.34 -4.21
C MET A 206 -12.83 -13.01 -3.29
N GLY A 207 -12.39 -13.93 -2.41
CA GLY A 207 -13.25 -14.55 -1.41
C GLY A 207 -13.59 -13.64 -0.22
N GLY A 208 -12.94 -12.48 -0.11
CA GLY A 208 -13.19 -11.48 0.94
C GLY A 208 -14.33 -10.53 0.63
N GLY A 209 -14.89 -10.57 -0.58
CA GLY A 209 -15.88 -9.61 -1.08
C GLY A 209 -15.33 -8.83 -2.28
N GLY A 210 -16.02 -7.76 -2.69
CA GLY A 210 -15.60 -6.98 -3.85
C GLY A 210 -14.30 -6.21 -3.61
N MET A 211 -13.24 -6.53 -4.34
CA MET A 211 -11.93 -5.84 -4.22
C MET A 211 -11.76 -4.64 -5.18
N ARG A 212 -12.74 -4.38 -6.06
CA ARG A 212 -12.66 -3.36 -7.11
C ARG A 212 -12.39 -1.93 -6.60
N HIS A 213 -12.75 -1.65 -5.35
CA HIS A 213 -12.56 -0.35 -4.69
C HIS A 213 -11.82 -0.50 -3.36
N ALA A 214 -11.08 -1.60 -3.18
CA ALA A 214 -10.31 -1.87 -1.98
C ALA A 214 -8.81 -1.82 -2.26
N SER A 215 -8.04 -1.29 -1.32
CA SER A 215 -6.62 -1.63 -1.26
C SER A 215 -6.50 -3.11 -0.90
N VAL A 216 -5.65 -3.84 -1.63
CA VAL A 216 -5.29 -5.22 -1.30
C VAL A 216 -3.90 -5.19 -0.71
N ILE A 217 -3.77 -5.64 0.54
CA ILE A 217 -2.52 -5.62 1.29
C ILE A 217 -2.19 -7.03 1.75
N ALA A 218 -1.01 -7.53 1.36
CA ALA A 218 -0.46 -8.76 1.90
C ALA A 218 0.63 -8.45 2.93
N TRP A 219 0.57 -9.15 4.06
CA TRP A 219 1.52 -9.08 5.16
C TRP A 219 2.22 -10.43 5.30
N PRO A 220 3.34 -10.65 4.60
CA PRO A 220 4.10 -11.90 4.66
C PRO A 220 4.63 -12.18 6.06
N SER A 221 5.01 -13.45 6.29
CA SER A 221 5.67 -13.90 7.52
C SER A 221 4.92 -13.44 8.79
N SER A 222 3.61 -13.61 8.80
CA SER A 222 2.69 -13.24 9.89
C SER A 222 2.38 -14.43 10.79
N CYS A 223 1.86 -14.15 11.99
CA CYS A 223 1.46 -15.13 12.99
C CYS A 223 2.62 -16.05 13.42
N GLY A 224 3.80 -15.47 13.67
CA GLY A 224 5.03 -16.19 14.00
C GLY A 224 5.63 -16.93 12.81
N HIS A 225 5.71 -16.26 11.65
CA HIS A 225 6.27 -16.79 10.40
C HIS A 225 5.50 -17.97 9.78
N LYS A 226 4.24 -18.17 10.18
CA LYS A 226 3.42 -19.33 9.74
C LYS A 226 2.66 -19.08 8.45
N GLY A 227 2.50 -17.83 8.04
CA GLY A 227 1.79 -17.54 6.80
C GLY A 227 1.63 -16.06 6.51
N THR A 228 0.54 -15.73 5.83
CA THR A 228 0.28 -14.42 5.28
C THR A 228 -1.06 -13.90 5.78
N ILE A 229 -1.09 -12.65 6.21
CA ILE A 229 -2.36 -11.96 6.43
C ILE A 229 -2.69 -11.19 5.16
N ILE A 230 -3.91 -11.35 4.65
CA ILE A 230 -4.43 -10.57 3.53
C ILE A 230 -5.49 -9.62 4.09
N GLU A 231 -5.33 -8.34 3.81
CA GLU A 231 -6.19 -7.25 4.25
C GLU A 231 -6.83 -6.58 3.03
N LEU A 232 -8.14 -6.31 3.16
CA LEU A 232 -8.90 -5.45 2.26
C LEU A 232 -9.25 -4.18 3.02
N ALA A 233 -8.79 -3.02 2.55
CA ALA A 233 -9.14 -1.72 3.08
C ALA A 233 -10.02 -0.96 2.08
N TYR A 234 -11.27 -0.66 2.44
CA TYR A 234 -12.29 -0.19 1.51
C TYR A 234 -12.35 1.34 1.41
N GLY A 235 -12.38 1.87 0.19
CA GLY A 235 -12.58 3.30 -0.04
C GLY A 235 -11.44 4.20 0.44
N CYS A 236 -10.24 3.64 0.61
CA CYS A 236 -9.05 4.39 0.98
C CYS A 236 -7.76 3.70 0.47
N SER A 237 -6.65 4.42 0.52
CA SER A 237 -5.31 3.84 0.63
C SER A 237 -4.66 4.24 1.95
N ILE A 238 -3.95 3.29 2.55
CA ILE A 238 -3.11 3.48 3.74
C ILE A 238 -1.63 3.23 3.43
N GLU A 239 -1.25 3.22 2.15
CA GLU A 239 0.12 2.92 1.70
C GLU A 239 1.14 3.84 2.37
N HIS A 240 0.92 5.15 2.31
CA HIS A 240 1.84 6.14 2.88
C HIS A 240 1.96 6.03 4.41
N GLN A 241 0.87 5.71 5.11
CA GLN A 241 0.89 5.47 6.54
C GLN A 241 1.71 4.21 6.86
N ILE A 242 1.59 3.14 6.06
CA ILE A 242 2.38 1.92 6.22
C ILE A 242 3.86 2.20 5.95
N ARG A 243 4.18 2.96 4.91
CA ARG A 243 5.54 3.36 4.55
C ARG A 243 6.17 4.28 5.60
N GLY A 244 5.35 5.07 6.29
CA GLY A 244 5.80 6.07 7.25
C GLY A 244 6.19 7.40 6.61
N ASP A 245 5.87 7.60 5.32
CA ASP A 245 6.08 8.84 4.58
C ASP A 245 4.80 9.71 4.52
N TYR A 246 3.73 9.29 5.19
CA TYR A 246 2.49 10.07 5.30
C TYR A 246 2.73 11.42 5.99
N ASN A 247 2.43 12.50 5.27
CA ASN A 247 2.41 13.85 5.83
C ASN A 247 0.97 14.41 5.82
N PRO A 248 0.36 14.68 6.99
CA PRO A 248 -1.00 15.20 7.07
C PRO A 248 -1.16 16.63 6.53
N ALA A 249 -0.08 17.35 6.26
CA ALA A 249 -0.12 18.72 5.74
C ALA A 249 -0.43 18.81 4.24
N TYR A 250 -0.31 17.72 3.48
CA TYR A 250 -0.54 17.69 2.03
C TYR A 250 -1.95 17.17 1.67
N ARG A 251 -2.96 17.55 2.45
CA ARG A 251 -4.37 17.22 2.19
C ARG A 251 -4.98 18.15 1.14
#